data_AF-K0C664-F1
#
_entry.id   AF-K0C664-F1
#
_cell.length_a   1.000
_cell.length_b   1.000
_cell.length_c   1.000
_cell.angle_alpha   90.00
_cell.angle_beta   90.00
_cell.angle_gamma   90.00
#
_symmetry.space_group_name_H-M   'P 1'
#
loop_
_entity.id
_entity.type
_entity.pdbx_description
1 polymer ?
#
loop_
_entity_poly.entity_id
_entity_poly.type
_entity_poly.pdbx_seq_one_letter_code
_entity_poly.pdbx_strand_id
1 'polypeptide(L)'
;MGIKVTPKTFNRACLFLQGIIKLFDSYGWIMQKGIGNANQAAFVFEGERLSFELKEPVTQVPAEITNLKRKDGYLWPTKEYAPSGLLEFTISGMYLTGLQACWKDTTKERLENRLPSIVQGFRQAFEYKKLETIKRKARDLAWKQKAKINQELLRLKEI
;
A
#
# COMPACT_ATOMS: atom_id res chain seq x y z
N MET A 1 6.38 4.78 1.73
CA MET A 1 6.67 4.12 0.45
C MET A 1 5.55 4.51 -0.51
N GLY A 2 5.89 4.90 -1.74
CA GLY A 2 4.93 5.41 -2.73
C GLY A 2 5.29 4.93 -4.13
N ILE A 3 6.51 5.18 -4.57
CA ILE A 3 7.06 4.66 -5.82
C ILE A 3 8.47 4.12 -5.57
N LYS A 4 8.76 2.89 -6.01
CA LYS A 4 10.07 2.25 -5.89
C LYS A 4 10.42 1.54 -7.19
N VAL A 5 10.96 2.27 -8.14
CA VAL A 5 11.19 1.77 -9.48
C VAL A 5 12.61 2.11 -9.89
N THR A 6 13.22 1.28 -10.74
CA THR A 6 14.55 1.60 -11.27
C THR A 6 14.43 2.68 -12.34
N PRO A 7 15.53 3.37 -12.70
CA PRO A 7 15.50 4.43 -13.71
C PRO A 7 14.88 3.99 -15.05
N LYS A 8 15.03 2.71 -15.41
CA LYS A 8 14.53 2.15 -16.67
C LYS A 8 13.00 2.13 -16.75
N THR A 9 12.31 1.89 -15.64
CA THR A 9 10.84 1.80 -15.60
C THR A 9 10.18 3.07 -15.06
N PHE A 10 10.97 4.05 -14.60
CA PHE A 10 10.49 5.28 -13.97
C PHE A 10 9.45 6.04 -14.80
N ASN A 11 9.75 6.33 -16.06
CA ASN A 11 8.83 7.09 -16.93
C ASN A 11 7.49 6.36 -17.09
N ARG A 12 7.51 5.04 -17.27
CA ARG A 12 6.29 4.23 -17.38
C ARG A 12 5.51 4.24 -16.07
N ALA A 13 6.18 4.11 -14.94
CA ALA A 13 5.56 4.18 -13.62
C ALA A 13 4.86 5.53 -13.39
N CYS A 14 5.49 6.65 -13.80
CA CYS A 14 4.89 7.98 -13.73
C CYS A 14 3.65 8.11 -14.62
N LEU A 15 3.72 7.65 -15.87
CA LEU A 15 2.58 7.69 -16.80
C LEU A 15 1.42 6.83 -16.29
N PHE A 16 1.70 5.61 -15.83
CA PHE A 16 0.72 4.73 -15.22
C PHE A 16 0.05 5.41 -14.02
N LEU A 17 0.83 5.97 -13.09
CA LEU A 17 0.29 6.62 -11.91
C LEU A 17 -0.54 7.86 -12.26
N GLN A 18 -0.10 8.67 -13.22
CA GLN A 18 -0.87 9.81 -13.71
C GLN A 18 -2.22 9.38 -14.32
N GLY A 19 -2.22 8.30 -15.09
CA GLY A 19 -3.43 7.70 -15.65
C GLY A 19 -4.38 7.18 -14.58
N ILE A 20 -3.85 6.44 -13.59
CA ILE A 20 -4.60 5.94 -12.44
C ILE A 20 -5.22 7.10 -11.65
N ILE A 21 -4.46 8.16 -11.37
CA ILE A 21 -4.97 9.33 -10.65
C ILE A 21 -6.19 9.91 -11.36
N LYS A 22 -6.09 10.17 -12.66
CA LYS A 22 -7.20 10.73 -13.46
C LYS A 22 -8.39 9.78 -13.53
N LEU A 23 -8.13 8.48 -13.71
CA LEU A 23 -9.19 7.47 -13.73
C LEU A 23 -9.92 7.40 -12.39
N PHE A 24 -9.18 7.35 -11.29
CA PHE A 24 -9.74 7.27 -9.94
C PHE A 24 -10.49 8.54 -9.54
N ASP A 25 -10.00 9.70 -9.97
CA ASP A 25 -10.69 10.98 -9.81
C ASP A 25 -12.07 10.96 -10.48
N SER A 26 -12.21 10.32 -11.65
CA SER A 26 -13.52 10.13 -12.32
C SER A 26 -14.53 9.29 -11.52
N TYR A 27 -14.06 8.48 -10.56
CA TYR A 27 -14.88 7.74 -9.60
C TYR A 27 -15.06 8.48 -8.26
N GLY A 28 -14.55 9.70 -8.13
CA GLY A 28 -14.54 10.49 -6.90
C GLY A 28 -13.50 10.03 -5.87
N TRP A 29 -12.52 9.22 -6.27
CA TRP A 29 -11.47 8.72 -5.39
C TRP A 29 -10.27 9.67 -5.43
N ILE A 30 -10.19 10.55 -4.44
CA ILE A 30 -9.24 11.65 -4.46
C ILE A 30 -7.88 11.20 -3.93
N MET A 31 -6.82 11.45 -4.69
CA MET A 31 -5.46 11.24 -4.19
C MET A 31 -5.14 12.31 -3.13
N GLN A 32 -4.74 11.86 -1.95
CA GLN A 32 -4.25 12.72 -0.88
C GLN A 32 -2.81 12.39 -0.52
N LYS A 33 -2.06 13.43 -0.16
CA LYS A 33 -0.73 13.27 0.44
C LYS A 33 -0.83 12.54 1.77
N GLY A 34 0.29 11.97 2.19
CA GLY A 34 0.45 11.35 3.51
C GLY A 34 0.13 12.32 4.64
N ILE A 35 -0.36 11.79 5.77
CA ILE A 35 -0.60 12.57 6.99
C ILE A 35 0.57 12.29 7.96
N GLY A 36 1.18 13.33 8.51
CA GLY A 36 2.31 13.23 9.45
C GLY A 36 3.61 12.76 8.79
N ASN A 37 4.44 12.03 9.54
CA ASN A 37 5.75 11.52 9.05
C ASN A 37 5.62 10.39 8.01
N ALA A 38 4.41 9.90 7.74
CA ALA A 38 4.17 8.90 6.72
C ALA A 38 4.01 9.59 5.36
N ASN A 39 5.10 9.71 4.59
CA ASN A 39 5.12 10.21 3.19
C ASN A 39 4.40 9.27 2.19
N GLN A 40 3.27 8.68 2.56
CA GLN A 40 2.53 7.72 1.75
C GLN A 40 1.28 8.38 1.17
N ALA A 41 1.28 8.55 -0.15
CA ALA A 41 0.07 8.92 -0.87
C ALA A 41 -0.98 7.81 -0.71
N ALA A 42 -2.25 8.23 -0.69
CA ALA A 42 -3.37 7.33 -0.60
C ALA A 42 -4.53 7.86 -1.42
N PHE A 43 -5.43 6.97 -1.82
CA PHE A 43 -6.72 7.35 -2.36
C PHE A 43 -7.75 7.39 -1.23
N VAL A 44 -8.60 8.41 -1.27
CA VAL A 44 -9.64 8.64 -0.26
C VAL A 44 -11.01 8.65 -0.92
N PHE A 45 -11.94 7.91 -0.34
CA PHE A 45 -13.33 7.84 -0.78
C PHE A 45 -14.23 7.62 0.44
N GLU A 46 -15.29 8.42 0.56
CA GLU A 46 -16.27 8.36 1.67
C GLU A 46 -15.64 8.34 3.08
N GLY A 47 -14.52 9.04 3.27
CA GLY A 47 -13.80 9.10 4.55
C GLY A 47 -12.87 7.91 4.82
N GLU A 48 -12.87 6.90 3.95
CA GLU A 48 -11.94 5.76 4.02
C GLU A 48 -10.67 6.04 3.20
N ARG A 49 -9.53 5.56 3.70
CA ARG A 49 -8.20 5.83 3.13
C ARG A 49 -7.49 4.53 2.76
N LEU A 50 -7.08 4.42 1.50
CA LEU A 50 -6.31 3.29 0.98
C LEU A 50 -4.93 3.74 0.49
N SER A 51 -3.89 3.37 1.24
CA SER A 51 -2.51 3.54 0.81
C SER A 51 -2.16 2.51 -0.26
N PHE A 52 -1.25 2.88 -1.16
CA PHE A 52 -0.80 2.00 -2.24
C PHE A 52 0.72 2.06 -2.40
N GLU A 53 1.26 1.07 -3.10
CA GLU A 53 2.66 1.02 -3.51
C GLU A 53 2.75 0.65 -4.99
N LEU A 54 3.56 1.40 -5.74
CA LEU A 54 4.01 1.03 -7.08
C LEU A 54 5.50 0.70 -7.01
N LYS A 55 5.88 -0.53 -7.31
CA LYS A 55 7.28 -0.96 -7.26
C LYS A 55 7.69 -1.77 -8.48
N GLU A 56 8.98 -1.78 -8.75
CA GLU A 56 9.62 -2.74 -9.63
C GLU A 56 10.33 -3.78 -8.75
N PRO A 57 9.94 -5.06 -8.78
CA PRO A 57 10.70 -6.11 -8.12
C PRO A 57 12.13 -6.16 -8.67
N VAL A 58 13.10 -6.26 -7.76
CA VAL A 58 14.51 -6.42 -8.10
C VAL A 58 15.00 -7.77 -7.59
N THR A 59 15.79 -8.47 -8.39
CA THR A 59 16.43 -9.72 -7.96
C THR A 59 17.84 -9.41 -7.49
N GLN A 60 18.17 -9.87 -6.30
CA GLN A 60 19.54 -9.76 -5.79
C GLN A 60 20.44 -10.71 -6.57
N VAL A 61 21.48 -10.17 -7.19
CA VAL A 61 22.52 -10.94 -7.88
C VAL A 61 23.83 -10.88 -7.08
N PRO A 62 24.62 -11.97 -7.06
CA PRO A 62 25.96 -11.93 -6.50
C PRO A 62 26.76 -10.85 -7.21
N ALA A 63 27.43 -9.96 -6.47
CA ALA A 63 28.33 -9.00 -7.07
C ALA A 63 29.48 -9.78 -7.73
N GLU A 64 29.69 -9.62 -9.04
CA GLU A 64 30.91 -10.12 -9.66
C GLU A 64 32.07 -9.31 -9.09
N ILE A 65 32.87 -9.95 -8.22
CA ILE A 65 34.12 -9.39 -7.73
C ILE A 65 35.10 -9.40 -8.90
N THR A 66 34.96 -8.48 -9.83
CA THR A 66 36.01 -8.20 -10.82
C THR A 66 37.19 -7.60 -10.04
N ASN A 67 38.35 -8.23 -10.17
CA ASN A 67 39.58 -7.98 -9.40
C ASN A 67 40.17 -6.56 -9.47
N LEU A 68 39.45 -5.57 -10.03
CA LEU A 68 39.89 -4.19 -10.25
C LEU A 68 39.37 -3.18 -9.22
N LYS A 69 38.57 -3.58 -8.22
CA LYS A 69 37.95 -2.64 -7.25
C LYS A 69 38.17 -2.97 -5.77
N ARG A 70 39.24 -3.67 -5.41
CA ARG A 70 39.67 -3.71 -3.99
C ARG A 70 40.43 -2.43 -3.66
N LYS A 71 39.71 -1.42 -3.16
CA LYS A 71 40.30 -0.40 -2.27
C LYS A 71 39.80 -0.65 -0.85
N ASP A 72 40.71 -0.60 0.10
CA ASP A 72 40.45 -0.88 1.51
C ASP A 72 39.33 -0.01 2.08
N GLY A 73 38.29 -0.64 2.64
CA GLY A 73 37.16 0.05 3.25
C GLY A 73 36.06 -0.91 3.72
N TYR A 74 35.53 -0.70 4.92
CA TYR A 74 34.65 -1.62 5.65
C TYR A 74 33.18 -1.63 5.17
N LEU A 75 32.82 -0.90 4.11
CA LEU A 75 31.47 -0.82 3.55
C LEU A 75 31.49 -0.98 2.03
N TRP A 76 31.50 -2.22 1.56
CA TRP A 76 31.23 -2.51 0.15
C TRP A 76 29.82 -3.08 -0.01
N PRO A 77 29.04 -2.62 -1.00
CA PRO A 77 27.79 -3.29 -1.34
C PRO A 77 28.11 -4.70 -1.82
N THR A 78 27.86 -5.70 -0.98
CA THR A 78 28.10 -7.12 -1.29
C THR A 78 27.06 -7.71 -2.25
N LYS A 79 26.15 -6.87 -2.77
CA LYS A 79 24.93 -7.26 -3.45
C LYS A 79 24.66 -6.27 -4.58
N GLU A 80 24.59 -6.80 -5.79
CA GLU A 80 24.06 -6.06 -6.94
C GLU A 80 22.58 -6.42 -7.11
N TYR A 81 21.80 -5.51 -7.70
CA TYR A 81 20.36 -5.72 -7.91
C TYR A 81 20.04 -5.62 -9.39
N ALA A 82 19.53 -6.70 -9.95
CA ALA A 82 19.07 -6.74 -11.32
C ALA A 82 17.60 -6.27 -11.39
N PRO A 83 17.28 -5.20 -12.14
CA PRO A 83 15.91 -4.77 -12.38
C PRO A 83 15.14 -5.82 -13.17
N SER A 84 13.91 -6.14 -12.75
CA SER A 84 13.05 -7.05 -13.51
C SER A 84 12.45 -6.40 -14.77
N GLY A 85 12.34 -5.07 -14.80
CA GLY A 85 11.59 -4.33 -15.82
C GLY A 85 10.07 -4.45 -15.68
N LEU A 86 9.57 -5.16 -14.66
CA LEU A 86 8.16 -5.44 -14.43
C LEU A 86 7.64 -4.60 -13.27
N LEU A 87 6.49 -3.96 -13.43
CA LEU A 87 5.85 -3.17 -12.40
C LEU A 87 4.84 -3.99 -11.60
N GLU A 88 4.75 -3.72 -10.30
CA GLU A 88 3.75 -4.25 -9.38
C GLU A 88 3.05 -3.07 -8.68
N PHE A 89 1.71 -3.07 -8.73
CA PHE A 89 0.84 -2.12 -8.07
C PHE A 89 0.03 -2.82 -6.99
N THR A 90 0.11 -2.33 -5.75
CA THR A 90 -0.46 -3.03 -4.59
C THR A 90 -1.16 -2.07 -3.64
N ILE A 91 -2.35 -2.46 -3.14
CA ILE A 91 -3.02 -1.80 -2.02
C ILE A 91 -2.35 -2.26 -0.73
N SER A 92 -1.78 -1.31 0.01
CA SER A 92 -1.05 -1.59 1.24
C SER A 92 -2.02 -2.03 2.35
N GLY A 93 -1.63 -3.04 3.14
CA GLY A 93 -2.40 -3.50 4.30
C GLY A 93 -3.64 -4.35 3.98
N MET A 94 -3.81 -4.79 2.73
CA MET A 94 -4.96 -5.61 2.31
C MET A 94 -4.63 -7.11 2.15
N TYR A 95 -3.39 -7.53 2.42
CA TYR A 95 -2.89 -8.88 2.15
C TYR A 95 -3.66 -10.02 2.87
N LEU A 96 -4.17 -9.79 4.08
CA LEU A 96 -4.92 -10.81 4.85
C LEU A 96 -6.43 -10.80 4.60
N THR A 97 -6.92 -9.91 3.73
CA THR A 97 -8.37 -9.74 3.55
C THR A 97 -8.97 -10.75 2.58
N GLY A 98 -8.14 -11.50 1.85
CA GLY A 98 -8.58 -12.39 0.77
C GLY A 98 -9.01 -11.65 -0.51
N LEU A 99 -9.02 -10.31 -0.50
CA LEU A 99 -9.35 -9.50 -1.65
C LEU A 99 -8.17 -9.38 -2.61
N GLN A 100 -8.46 -9.23 -3.90
CA GLN A 100 -7.43 -8.91 -4.88
C GLN A 100 -6.90 -7.50 -4.62
N ALA A 101 -5.67 -7.42 -4.14
CA ALA A 101 -5.02 -6.18 -3.74
C ALA A 101 -3.65 -5.97 -4.39
N CYS A 102 -3.22 -6.89 -5.27
CA CYS A 102 -1.93 -6.83 -5.93
C CYS A 102 -2.08 -7.17 -7.41
N TRP A 103 -1.53 -6.32 -8.26
CA TRP A 103 -1.45 -6.50 -9.70
C TRP A 103 0.00 -6.36 -10.12
N LYS A 104 0.45 -7.21 -11.02
CA LYS A 104 1.81 -7.18 -11.55
C LYS A 104 1.81 -7.33 -13.05
N ASP A 105 2.80 -6.73 -13.68
CA ASP A 105 3.19 -7.09 -15.02
C ASP A 105 3.55 -8.57 -15.08
N THR A 106 3.29 -9.15 -16.24
CA THR A 106 3.78 -10.46 -16.64
C THR A 106 4.42 -10.32 -18.02
N THR A 107 5.07 -11.39 -18.48
CA THR A 107 5.61 -11.43 -19.84
C THR A 107 4.54 -11.26 -20.93
N LYS A 108 3.26 -11.56 -20.62
CA LYS A 108 2.15 -11.52 -21.57
C LYS A 108 1.23 -10.32 -21.39
N GLU A 109 1.19 -9.74 -20.20
CA GLU A 109 0.19 -8.75 -19.84
C GLU A 109 0.76 -7.66 -18.96
N ARG A 110 0.47 -6.40 -19.32
CA ARG A 110 0.93 -5.22 -18.61
C ARG A 110 -0.11 -4.69 -17.62
N LEU A 111 0.32 -3.95 -16.60
CA LEU A 111 -0.53 -3.28 -15.61
C LEU A 111 -1.60 -2.39 -16.24
N GLU A 112 -1.27 -1.69 -17.32
CA GLU A 112 -2.19 -0.81 -18.06
C GLU A 112 -3.39 -1.58 -18.63
N ASN A 113 -3.23 -2.88 -18.94
CA ASN A 113 -4.33 -3.71 -19.42
C ASN A 113 -5.20 -4.26 -18.28
N ARG A 114 -4.72 -4.16 -17.03
CA ARG A 114 -5.39 -4.65 -15.83
C ARG A 114 -6.21 -3.58 -15.12
N LEU A 115 -6.35 -2.39 -15.71
CA LEU A 115 -7.09 -1.26 -15.13
C LEU A 115 -8.49 -1.63 -14.63
N PRO A 116 -9.33 -2.40 -15.36
CA PRO A 116 -10.65 -2.79 -14.85
C PRO A 116 -10.59 -3.60 -13.55
N SER A 117 -9.67 -4.56 -13.48
CA SER A 117 -9.45 -5.38 -12.27
C SER A 117 -8.89 -4.55 -11.12
N ILE A 118 -8.01 -3.59 -11.41
CA ILE A 118 -7.48 -2.65 -10.42
C ILE A 118 -8.61 -1.82 -9.81
N VAL A 119 -9.48 -1.22 -10.65
CA VAL A 119 -10.65 -0.45 -10.19
C VAL A 119 -11.56 -1.33 -9.33
N GLN A 120 -11.85 -2.55 -9.76
CA GLN A 120 -12.67 -3.49 -8.99
C GLN A 120 -12.06 -3.78 -7.61
N GLY A 121 -10.75 -4.04 -7.54
CA GLY A 121 -10.07 -4.32 -6.26
C GLY A 121 -10.07 -3.11 -5.32
N PHE A 122 -9.86 -1.89 -5.84
CA PHE A 122 -9.97 -0.68 -5.03
C PHE A 122 -11.39 -0.46 -4.50
N ARG A 123 -12.42 -0.68 -5.32
CA ARG A 123 -13.81 -0.59 -4.89
C ARG A 123 -14.10 -1.56 -3.74
N GLN A 124 -13.71 -2.83 -3.89
CA GLN A 124 -13.86 -3.83 -2.85
C GLN A 124 -13.09 -3.47 -1.57
N ALA A 125 -11.88 -2.92 -1.71
CA ALA A 125 -11.07 -2.49 -0.59
C ALA A 125 -11.69 -1.31 0.18
N PHE A 126 -12.31 -0.34 -0.51
CA PHE A 126 -13.02 0.76 0.14
C PHE A 126 -14.23 0.26 0.92
N GLU A 127 -15.05 -0.62 0.32
CA GLU A 127 -16.19 -1.23 1.01
C GLU A 127 -15.75 -2.02 2.24
N TYR A 128 -14.67 -2.79 2.12
CA TYR A 128 -14.09 -3.52 3.25
C TYR A 128 -13.68 -2.57 4.38
N LYS A 129 -12.98 -1.47 4.07
CA LYS A 129 -12.56 -0.49 5.08
C LYS A 129 -13.74 0.20 5.76
N LYS A 130 -14.78 0.54 5.00
CA LYS A 130 -16.02 1.09 5.53
C LYS A 130 -16.67 0.13 6.55
N LEU A 131 -16.74 -1.16 6.21
CA LEU A 131 -17.25 -2.19 7.12
C LEU A 131 -16.38 -2.35 8.37
N GLU A 132 -15.04 -2.33 8.23
CA GLU A 132 -14.13 -2.34 9.38
C GLU A 132 -14.34 -1.13 10.30
N THR A 133 -14.49 0.06 9.73
CA THR A 133 -14.74 1.29 10.48
C THR A 133 -16.05 1.21 11.26
N ILE A 134 -17.13 0.72 10.64
CA ILE A 134 -18.43 0.50 11.32
C ILE A 134 -18.28 -0.49 12.47
N LYS A 135 -17.66 -1.65 12.22
CA LYS A 135 -17.43 -2.69 13.25
C LYS A 135 -16.58 -2.17 14.41
N ARG A 136 -15.54 -1.38 14.12
CA ARG A 136 -14.70 -0.75 15.15
C ARG A 136 -15.51 0.22 16.01
N LYS A 137 -16.26 1.14 15.39
CA LYS A 137 -17.13 2.09 16.12
C LYS A 137 -18.14 1.39 17.03
N ALA A 138 -18.75 0.30 16.56
CA ALA A 138 -19.68 -0.50 17.35
C ALA A 138 -19.00 -1.15 18.56
N ARG A 139 -17.81 -1.74 18.38
CA ARG A 139 -17.01 -2.32 19.48
C ARG A 139 -16.59 -1.27 20.51
N ASP A 140 -16.14 -0.10 20.05
CA ASP A 140 -15.72 1.00 20.93
C ASP A 140 -16.90 1.51 21.77
N LEU A 141 -18.09 1.60 21.18
CA LEU A 141 -19.30 1.99 21.91
C LEU A 141 -19.68 0.96 22.98
N ALA A 142 -19.68 -0.33 22.64
CA ALA A 142 -19.97 -1.40 23.58
C ALA A 142 -18.94 -1.45 24.73
N TRP A 143 -17.67 -1.25 24.42
CA TRP A 143 -16.60 -1.18 25.42
C TRP A 143 -16.80 -0.01 26.39
N LYS A 144 -17.13 1.19 25.87
CA LYS A 144 -17.43 2.37 26.70
C LYS A 144 -18.64 2.16 27.61
N GLN A 145 -19.70 1.52 27.12
CA GLN A 145 -20.88 1.20 27.94
C GLN A 145 -20.54 0.20 29.05
N LYS A 146 -19.81 -0.87 28.72
CA LYS A 146 -19.37 -1.86 29.72
C LYS A 146 -18.44 -1.24 30.77
N ALA A 147 -17.53 -0.36 30.36
CA ALA A 147 -16.65 0.36 31.29
C ALA A 147 -17.43 1.23 32.28
N LYS A 148 -18.47 1.94 31.82
CA LYS A 148 -19.36 2.73 32.69
C LYS A 148 -20.12 1.87 33.70
N ILE A 149 -20.72 0.76 33.24
CA ILE A 149 -21.44 -0.18 34.12
C ILE A 149 -20.49 -0.74 35.19
N ASN A 150 -19.28 -1.14 34.80
CA ASN A 150 -18.29 -1.67 35.74
C ASN A 150 -17.84 -0.61 36.76
N GLN A 151 -17.66 0.65 36.35
CA GLN A 151 -17.33 1.74 37.27
C GLN A 151 -18.45 1.99 38.30
N GLU A 152 -19.71 1.95 37.86
CA GLU A 152 -20.84 2.13 38.77
C GLU A 152 -20.99 0.95 39.74
N LEU A 153 -20.80 -0.28 39.27
CA LEU A 153 -20.79 -1.47 40.13
C LEU A 153 -19.67 -1.46 41.16
N LEU A 154 -18.50 -0.89 40.83
CA LEU A 154 -17.41 -0.71 41.79
C LEU A 154 -17.79 0.32 42.85
N ARG A 155 -18.37 1.47 42.46
CA ARG A 155 -18.86 2.48 43.42
C ARG A 155 -19.89 1.92 44.38
N LEU A 156 -20.82 1.11 43.90
CA LEU A 156 -21.85 0.48 44.74
C LEU A 156 -21.30 -0.60 45.70
N LYS A 157 -20.11 -1.14 45.43
CA LYS A 157 -19.44 -2.11 46.33
C LYS A 157 -18.56 -1.45 47.40
N GLU A 158 -18.26 -0.16 47.25
CA GLU A 158 -17.49 0.64 48.21
C GLU A 158 -18.37 1.34 49.25
N ILE A 159 -19.70 1.21 49.13
CA ILE A 159 -20.74 1.66 50.10
C ILE A 159 -21.19 0.45 50.92
#